data_AF-A0A1F6JW62-F1
#
_entry.id   AF-A0A1F6JW62-F1
#
_cell.length_a   1.000
_cell.length_b   1.000
_cell.length_c   1.000
_cell.angle_alpha   90.00
_cell.angle_beta   90.00
_cell.angle_gamma   90.00
#
_symmetry.space_group_name_H-M   'P 1'
#
loop_
_entity.id
_entity.type
_entity.pdbx_description
1 polymer ?
#
loop_
_entity_poly.entity_id
_entity_poly.type
_entity_poly.pdbx_seq_one_letter_code
_entity_poly.pdbx_strand_id
1 'polypeptide(L)'
;MRKIIGRIGLLLIIVCLLVPAFPKIFAQEVNLLLSVTPYTTRDDTDFLFSQSTKVLAYLEGEEVKEPLFLSLITEQQRKNFINKGFNPKILDYSTDISRYALFYHPKPNQSAKLQAFGEVIPVSSYYTLLKTPVGVTLAHEGVIAEFFDVPFPEKIVPPNLEIKKTIPASTGTTFPASVPKQEKKEISPFWIVFLVVVIFIVIVALILRKLGYIGRKGHDEKA
;
A
#
# COMPACT_ATOMS: atom_id res chain seq x y z
N MET A 1 -12.53 12.10 -52.66
CA MET A 1 -12.20 12.79 -51.39
C MET A 1 -13.30 12.70 -50.31
N ARG A 2 -14.59 12.99 -50.59
CA ARG A 2 -15.68 12.96 -49.58
C ARG A 2 -15.83 11.64 -48.79
N LYS A 3 -15.67 10.47 -49.43
CA LYS A 3 -15.79 9.15 -48.75
C LYS A 3 -14.67 8.85 -47.73
N ILE A 4 -13.52 9.51 -47.84
CA ILE A 4 -12.34 9.25 -46.99
C ILE A 4 -12.40 10.11 -45.72
N ILE A 5 -12.85 11.37 -45.87
CA ILE A 5 -13.09 12.29 -44.74
C ILE A 5 -14.13 11.71 -43.78
N GLY A 6 -15.20 11.08 -44.30
CA GLY A 6 -16.19 10.39 -43.47
C GLY A 6 -15.64 9.18 -42.70
N ARG A 7 -14.66 8.45 -43.26
CA ARG A 7 -14.05 7.28 -42.60
C ARG A 7 -13.04 7.67 -41.52
N ILE A 8 -12.30 8.78 -41.71
CA ILE A 8 -11.38 9.34 -40.72
C ILE A 8 -12.15 9.96 -39.55
N GLY A 9 -13.23 10.70 -39.84
CA GLY A 9 -14.13 11.22 -38.82
C GLY A 9 -14.76 10.12 -37.98
N LEU A 10 -15.21 9.03 -38.62
CA LEU A 10 -15.78 7.87 -37.92
C LEU A 10 -14.75 7.18 -37.01
N LEU A 11 -13.50 7.01 -37.45
CA LEU A 11 -12.43 6.44 -36.62
C LEU A 11 -12.07 7.32 -35.42
N LEU A 12 -11.99 8.65 -35.61
CA LEU A 12 -11.77 9.59 -34.51
C LEU A 12 -12.90 9.59 -33.50
N ILE A 13 -14.15 9.46 -33.96
CA ILE A 13 -15.33 9.34 -33.10
C ILE A 13 -15.30 8.01 -32.33
N ILE A 14 -14.95 6.90 -32.96
CA ILE A 14 -14.82 5.59 -32.28
C ILE A 14 -13.73 5.62 -31.21
N VAL A 15 -12.58 6.24 -31.49
CA VAL A 15 -11.50 6.42 -30.51
C VAL A 15 -11.93 7.36 -29.37
N CYS A 16 -12.60 8.48 -29.68
CA CYS A 16 -13.13 9.39 -28.66
C CYS A 16 -14.29 8.80 -27.84
N LEU A 17 -15.01 7.79 -28.35
CA LEU A 17 -16.04 7.06 -27.60
C LEU A 17 -15.47 5.90 -26.78
N LEU A 18 -14.34 5.31 -27.18
CA LEU A 18 -13.66 4.26 -26.43
C LEU A 18 -12.81 4.79 -25.26
N VAL A 19 -12.23 5.99 -25.37
CA VAL A 19 -11.45 6.62 -24.28
C VAL A 19 -12.28 6.87 -23.00
N PRO A 20 -13.53 7.38 -23.04
CA PRO A 20 -14.38 7.53 -21.86
C PRO A 20 -15.09 6.24 -21.44
N ALA A 21 -14.88 5.10 -22.13
CA ALA A 21 -15.40 3.80 -21.71
C ALA A 21 -14.45 3.06 -20.72
N PHE A 22 -13.24 3.58 -20.49
CA PHE A 22 -12.28 3.04 -19.52
C PHE A 22 -12.02 3.89 -18.25
N PRO A 23 -12.97 4.65 -17.67
CA PRO A 23 -12.71 5.35 -16.42
C PRO A 23 -12.65 4.42 -15.20
N LYS A 24 -12.91 3.11 -15.36
CA LYS A 24 -12.95 2.13 -14.27
C LYS A 24 -11.71 1.23 -14.14
N ILE A 25 -10.72 1.32 -15.03
CA ILE A 25 -9.55 0.42 -14.96
C ILE A 25 -8.52 0.82 -13.89
N PHE A 26 -8.60 2.03 -13.32
CA PHE A 26 -7.57 2.53 -12.38
C PHE A 26 -8.00 2.80 -10.94
N ALA A 27 -9.24 2.49 -10.56
CA ALA A 27 -9.60 2.42 -9.15
C ALA A 27 -9.37 1.00 -8.65
N GLN A 28 -8.10 0.59 -8.52
CA GLN A 28 -7.79 -0.61 -7.74
C GLN A 28 -8.14 -0.27 -6.29
N GLU A 29 -9.22 -0.84 -5.77
CA GLU A 29 -9.52 -0.80 -4.34
C GLU A 29 -8.28 -1.32 -3.61
N VAL A 30 -7.58 -0.43 -2.92
CA VAL A 30 -6.40 -0.79 -2.15
C VAL A 30 -6.90 -1.47 -0.89
N ASN A 31 -6.96 -2.80 -0.92
CA ASN A 31 -7.24 -3.59 0.27
C ASN A 31 -6.12 -3.35 1.28
N LEU A 32 -6.46 -2.66 2.37
CA LEU A 32 -5.56 -2.43 3.49
C LEU A 32 -5.67 -3.60 4.46
N LEU A 33 -4.51 -3.99 4.98
CA LEU A 33 -4.32 -5.04 5.95
C LEU A 33 -3.95 -4.38 7.27
N LEU A 34 -4.69 -4.70 8.33
CA LEU A 34 -4.29 -4.37 9.68
C LEU A 34 -3.22 -5.36 10.11
N SER A 35 -2.02 -4.86 10.38
CA SER A 35 -0.86 -5.69 10.70
C SER A 35 -0.25 -5.29 12.03
N VAL A 36 0.28 -6.29 12.73
CA VAL A 36 1.18 -6.11 13.86
C VAL A 36 2.53 -6.72 13.52
N THR A 37 3.59 -5.94 13.69
CA THR A 37 4.95 -6.33 13.31
C THR A 37 5.87 -6.14 14.51
N PRO A 38 6.54 -7.20 15.02
CA PRO A 38 7.58 -7.04 16.02
C PRO A 38 8.75 -6.23 15.47
N TYR A 39 9.38 -5.42 16.31
CA TYR A 39 10.60 -4.68 15.96
C TYR A 39 11.54 -4.62 17.15
N THR A 40 12.81 -4.32 16.87
CA THR A 40 13.88 -4.36 17.87
C THR A 40 14.70 -3.09 17.95
N THR A 41 14.80 -2.36 16.85
CA THR A 41 15.65 -1.17 16.74
C THR A 41 14.88 0.04 16.22
N ARG A 42 15.50 1.21 16.35
CA ARG A 42 14.99 2.44 15.73
C ARG A 42 14.97 2.35 14.20
N ASP A 43 16.02 1.79 13.60
CA ASP A 43 16.09 1.60 12.15
C ASP A 43 14.92 0.73 11.64
N ASP A 44 14.50 -0.25 12.44
CA ASP A 44 13.30 -1.04 12.14
C ASP A 44 12.05 -0.14 12.12
N THR A 45 11.85 0.66 13.17
CA THR A 45 10.69 1.57 13.25
C THR A 45 10.67 2.60 12.13
N ASP A 46 11.83 3.13 11.73
CA ASP A 46 11.94 4.09 10.64
C ASP A 46 11.60 3.44 9.28
N PHE A 47 12.09 2.22 9.06
CA PHE A 47 11.73 1.45 7.87
C PHE A 47 10.23 1.15 7.84
N LEU A 48 9.68 0.56 8.91
CA LEU A 48 8.27 0.19 9.00
C LEU A 48 7.36 1.41 8.85
N PHE A 49 7.72 2.54 9.47
CA PHE A 49 7.00 3.81 9.32
C PHE A 49 7.01 4.28 7.86
N SER A 50 8.18 4.34 7.23
CA SER A 50 8.32 4.82 5.84
C SER A 50 7.62 3.94 4.81
N GLN A 51 7.42 2.66 5.13
CA GLN A 51 6.85 1.66 4.24
C GLN A 51 5.38 1.33 4.56
N SER A 52 4.79 1.92 5.60
CA SER A 52 3.38 1.72 5.95
C SER A 52 2.48 2.72 5.24
N THR A 53 1.23 2.31 4.96
CA THR A 53 0.22 3.27 4.51
C THR A 53 -0.20 4.19 5.66
N LYS A 54 -0.37 3.62 6.86
CA LYS A 54 -0.65 4.37 8.08
C LYS A 54 -0.09 3.63 9.27
N VAL A 55 0.57 4.34 10.17
CA VAL A 55 0.93 3.82 11.49
C VAL A 55 -0.24 4.08 12.43
N LEU A 56 -0.49 3.17 13.36
CA LEU A 56 -1.59 3.26 14.32
C LEU A 56 -1.08 3.39 15.76
N ALA A 57 -0.09 2.59 16.13
CA ALA A 57 0.50 2.63 17.47
C ALA A 57 1.87 1.96 17.50
N TYR A 58 2.69 2.39 18.47
CA TYR A 58 3.88 1.69 18.93
C TYR A 58 3.57 1.14 20.32
N LEU A 59 3.60 -0.18 20.47
CA LEU A 59 3.31 -0.84 21.75
C LEU A 59 4.64 -1.29 22.35
N GLU A 60 5.04 -0.60 23.41
CA GLU A 60 6.31 -0.79 24.13
C GLU A 60 6.04 -0.84 25.64
N GLY A 61 7.02 -1.27 26.43
CA GLY A 61 6.92 -1.34 27.89
C GLY A 61 7.46 -2.65 28.44
N GLU A 62 7.56 -2.75 29.76
CA GLU A 62 8.02 -3.98 30.44
C GLU A 62 6.98 -5.11 30.31
N GLU A 63 5.72 -4.76 30.10
CA GLU A 63 4.60 -5.67 29.94
C GLU A 63 4.55 -6.32 28.55
N VAL A 64 5.26 -5.73 27.58
CA VAL A 64 5.31 -6.21 26.20
C VAL A 64 6.66 -6.90 25.98
N LYS A 65 6.63 -8.25 25.89
CA LYS A 65 7.85 -9.06 25.73
C LYS A 65 8.72 -8.61 24.55
N GLU A 66 8.08 -8.23 23.45
CA GLU A 66 8.74 -7.72 22.24
C GLU A 66 7.94 -6.51 21.73
N PRO A 67 8.56 -5.34 21.52
CA PRO A 67 7.89 -4.16 20.99
C PRO A 67 7.11 -4.45 19.70
N LEU A 68 5.88 -3.94 19.60
CA LEU A 68 4.97 -4.22 18.49
C LEU A 68 4.60 -2.94 17.75
N PHE A 69 4.71 -2.98 16.42
CA PHE A 69 4.34 -1.92 15.50
C PHE A 69 2.99 -2.24 14.87
N LEU A 70 1.97 -1.43 15.18
CA LEU A 70 0.62 -1.60 14.66
C LEU A 70 0.41 -0.65 13.47
N SER A 71 0.00 -1.19 12.33
CA SER A 71 -0.11 -0.41 11.09
C SER A 71 -1.15 -0.91 10.10
N LEU A 72 -1.55 -0.04 9.18
CA LEU A 72 -2.25 -0.39 7.95
C LEU A 72 -1.24 -0.47 6.81
N ILE A 73 -1.22 -1.61 6.13
CA ILE A 73 -0.30 -1.90 5.02
C ILE A 73 -1.04 -2.53 3.85
N THR A 74 -0.48 -2.43 2.66
CA THR A 74 -0.93 -3.20 1.49
C THR A 74 -0.24 -4.55 1.42
N GLU A 75 -0.72 -5.47 0.58
CA GLU A 75 -0.01 -6.73 0.29
C GLU A 75 1.41 -6.50 -0.26
N GLN A 76 1.62 -5.44 -1.03
CA GLN A 76 2.96 -5.11 -1.54
C GLN A 76 3.89 -4.64 -0.41
N GLN A 77 3.39 -3.81 0.51
CA GLN A 77 4.15 -3.36 1.68
C GLN A 77 4.45 -4.53 2.62
N ARG A 78 3.50 -5.46 2.81
CA ARG A 78 3.73 -6.71 3.54
C ARG A 78 4.89 -7.51 2.94
N LYS A 79 4.94 -7.65 1.61
CA LYS A 79 6.08 -8.31 0.94
C LYS A 79 7.38 -7.57 1.19
N ASN A 80 7.39 -6.23 1.16
CA ASN A 80 8.58 -5.44 1.47
C ASN A 80 9.07 -5.68 2.90
N PHE A 81 8.15 -5.79 3.87
CA PHE A 81 8.47 -6.10 5.26
C PHE A 81 9.15 -7.47 5.37
N ILE A 82 8.54 -8.51 4.76
CA ILE A 82 9.08 -9.88 4.75
C ILE A 82 10.45 -9.93 4.09
N ASN A 83 10.64 -9.24 2.96
CA ASN A 83 11.93 -9.17 2.27
C ASN A 83 13.03 -8.50 3.11
N LYS A 84 12.65 -7.61 4.03
CA LYS A 84 13.56 -6.94 4.95
C LYS A 84 13.82 -7.75 6.23
N GLY A 85 13.15 -8.89 6.39
CA GLY A 85 13.33 -9.81 7.52
C GLY A 85 12.29 -9.67 8.62
N PHE A 86 11.27 -8.83 8.45
CA PHE A 86 10.16 -8.71 9.41
C PHE A 86 9.14 -9.83 9.22
N ASN A 87 8.42 -10.16 10.29
CA ASN A 87 7.32 -11.11 10.25
C ASN A 87 5.99 -10.44 10.64
N PRO A 88 5.36 -9.66 9.72
CA PRO A 88 4.09 -9.01 10.00
C PRO A 88 2.96 -10.06 10.13
N LYS A 89 2.29 -10.07 11.28
CA LYS A 89 1.06 -10.82 11.49
C LYS A 89 -0.12 -9.97 11.03
N ILE A 90 -0.94 -10.51 10.13
CA ILE A 90 -2.17 -9.86 9.69
C ILE A 90 -3.26 -10.17 10.72
N LEU A 91 -3.85 -9.10 11.25
CA LEU A 91 -4.90 -9.14 12.27
C LEU A 91 -6.29 -9.05 11.64
N ASP A 92 -6.44 -8.27 10.58
CA ASP A 92 -7.70 -8.12 9.85
C ASP A 92 -7.45 -7.56 8.43
N TYR A 93 -8.45 -7.67 7.56
CA TYR A 93 -8.45 -7.21 6.16
C TYR A 93 -9.38 -6.00 5.94
N SER A 94 -9.74 -5.28 7.01
CA SER A 94 -10.63 -4.12 6.92
C SER A 94 -9.88 -2.81 6.67
N THR A 95 -10.47 -1.97 5.82
CA THR A 95 -9.99 -0.61 5.52
C THR A 95 -10.56 0.46 6.47
N ASP A 96 -11.62 0.13 7.23
CA ASP A 96 -12.34 1.09 8.07
C ASP A 96 -11.82 1.09 9.52
N ILE A 97 -10.76 1.87 9.75
CA ILE A 97 -10.13 1.97 11.07
C ILE A 97 -11.04 2.62 12.12
N SER A 98 -12.09 3.35 11.72
CA SER A 98 -12.99 4.03 12.67
C SER A 98 -13.77 3.05 13.54
N ARG A 99 -13.82 1.78 13.13
CA ARG A 99 -14.49 0.69 13.84
C ARG A 99 -13.59 0.00 14.87
N TYR A 100 -12.33 0.39 15.00
CA TYR A 100 -11.39 -0.27 15.89
C TYR A 100 -11.09 0.63 17.08
N ALA A 101 -11.20 0.06 18.28
CA ALA A 101 -10.71 0.65 19.52
C ALA A 101 -9.58 -0.21 20.07
N LEU A 102 -8.44 0.40 20.38
CA LEU A 102 -7.32 -0.29 21.03
C LEU A 102 -7.42 -0.09 22.53
N PHE A 103 -7.44 -1.21 23.26
CA PHE A 103 -7.52 -1.24 24.71
C PHE A 103 -6.26 -1.84 25.32
N TYR A 104 -5.83 -1.28 26.44
CA TYR A 104 -4.81 -1.83 27.33
C TYR A 104 -5.45 -2.28 28.65
N HIS A 105 -5.00 -3.40 29.19
CA HIS A 105 -5.37 -3.85 30.52
C HIS A 105 -4.14 -4.34 31.30
N PRO A 106 -3.90 -3.89 32.54
CA PRO A 106 -2.68 -4.21 33.31
C PRO A 106 -2.59 -5.66 33.79
N LYS A 107 -3.68 -6.41 33.72
CA LYS A 107 -3.67 -7.88 33.86
C LYS A 107 -3.71 -8.54 32.48
N PRO A 108 -2.90 -9.58 32.24
CA PRO A 108 -2.86 -10.26 30.96
C PRO A 108 -4.16 -11.04 30.67
N ASN A 109 -4.40 -11.30 29.38
CA ASN A 109 -5.43 -12.19 28.84
C ASN A 109 -6.88 -11.83 29.22
N GLN A 110 -7.18 -10.53 29.37
CA GLN A 110 -8.53 -10.05 29.70
C GLN A 110 -9.42 -9.80 28.48
N SER A 111 -8.92 -10.04 27.27
CA SER A 111 -9.62 -9.76 26.00
C SER A 111 -11.02 -10.39 25.91
N ALA A 112 -11.24 -11.56 26.55
CA ALA A 112 -12.52 -12.25 26.54
C ALA A 112 -13.67 -11.42 27.13
N LYS A 113 -13.38 -10.51 28.09
CA LYS A 113 -14.39 -9.61 28.68
C LYS A 113 -15.02 -8.67 27.65
N LEU A 114 -14.32 -8.39 26.55
CA LEU A 114 -14.76 -7.46 25.52
C LEU A 114 -15.63 -8.12 24.43
N GLN A 115 -15.80 -9.45 24.45
CA GLN A 115 -16.52 -10.19 23.40
C GLN A 115 -17.99 -9.77 23.24
N ALA A 116 -18.63 -9.31 24.33
CA ALA A 116 -20.00 -8.83 24.29
C ALA A 116 -20.18 -7.53 23.48
N PHE A 117 -19.08 -6.81 23.21
CA PHE A 117 -19.11 -5.47 22.62
C PHE A 117 -18.63 -5.45 21.15
N GLY A 118 -18.10 -6.56 20.64
CA GLY A 118 -17.59 -6.65 19.28
C GLY A 118 -16.67 -7.83 19.04
N GLU A 119 -16.02 -7.83 17.88
CA GLU A 119 -15.02 -8.83 17.52
C GLU A 119 -13.70 -8.50 18.24
N VAL A 120 -13.25 -9.44 19.07
CA VAL A 120 -12.04 -9.31 19.88
C VAL A 120 -10.85 -9.85 19.11
N ILE A 121 -9.86 -8.99 18.87
CA ILE A 121 -8.64 -9.29 18.13
C ILE A 121 -7.45 -9.10 19.09
N PRO A 122 -6.91 -10.20 19.66
CA PRO A 122 -5.75 -10.11 20.57
C PRO A 122 -4.50 -9.64 19.82
N VAL A 123 -3.91 -8.54 20.28
CA VAL A 123 -2.65 -8.01 19.75
C VAL A 123 -1.47 -8.55 20.56
N SER A 124 -1.59 -8.50 21.88
CA SER A 124 -0.67 -9.11 22.84
C SER A 124 -1.43 -9.55 24.10
N SER A 125 -0.73 -10.06 25.12
CA SER A 125 -1.36 -10.42 26.38
C SER A 125 -2.05 -9.24 27.08
N TYR A 126 -1.61 -8.00 26.83
CA TYR A 126 -2.11 -6.79 27.50
C TYR A 126 -2.92 -5.87 26.58
N TYR A 127 -2.69 -5.96 25.27
CA TYR A 127 -3.33 -5.11 24.27
C TYR A 127 -4.35 -5.88 23.43
N THR A 128 -5.54 -5.31 23.30
CA THR A 128 -6.65 -5.89 22.54
C THR A 128 -7.23 -4.87 21.59
N LEU A 129 -7.40 -5.25 20.33
CA LEU A 129 -8.23 -4.50 19.39
C LEU A 129 -9.66 -5.01 19.47
N LEU A 130 -10.60 -4.11 19.72
CA LEU A 130 -12.02 -4.40 19.62
C LEU A 130 -12.56 -3.77 18.35
N LYS A 131 -13.08 -4.60 17.46
CA LYS A 131 -13.75 -4.17 16.24
C LYS A 131 -15.26 -4.11 16.49
N THR A 132 -15.82 -2.90 16.47
CA THR A 132 -17.22 -2.66 16.75
C THR A 132 -18.11 -3.03 15.56
N PRO A 133 -19.38 -3.40 15.81
CA PRO A 133 -20.38 -3.47 14.77
C PRO A 133 -20.56 -2.12 14.07
N VAL A 134 -21.00 -2.14 12.82
CA VAL A 134 -21.21 -0.92 12.02
C VAL A 134 -22.24 -0.02 12.72
N GLY A 135 -21.92 1.26 12.88
CA GLY A 135 -22.80 2.26 13.48
C GLY A 135 -22.84 2.25 15.01
N VAL A 136 -22.05 1.41 15.67
CA VAL A 136 -21.98 1.36 17.14
C VAL A 136 -20.84 2.22 17.64
N THR A 137 -21.16 3.14 18.56
CA THR A 137 -20.17 3.89 19.34
C THR A 137 -20.02 3.21 20.70
N LEU A 138 -18.78 2.93 21.12
CA LEU A 138 -18.51 2.38 22.44
C LEU A 138 -18.66 3.48 23.50
N ALA A 139 -19.50 3.23 24.50
CA ALA A 139 -19.50 4.02 25.73
C ALA A 139 -18.46 3.43 26.68
N HIS A 140 -17.62 4.31 27.27
CA HIS A 140 -16.58 3.89 28.20
C HIS A 140 -17.16 3.68 29.60
N GLU A 141 -18.01 2.67 29.74
CA GLU A 141 -18.78 2.38 30.96
C GLU A 141 -18.78 0.88 31.28
N GLY A 142 -19.07 0.55 32.54
CA GLY A 142 -19.16 -0.85 32.99
C GLY A 142 -17.86 -1.62 32.78
N VAL A 143 -17.94 -2.78 32.11
CA VAL A 143 -16.79 -3.66 31.85
C VAL A 143 -15.73 -2.96 30.99
N ILE A 144 -16.13 -2.07 30.07
CA ILE A 144 -15.18 -1.33 29.23
C ILE A 144 -14.32 -0.38 30.07
N ALA A 145 -14.88 0.18 31.15
CA ALA A 145 -14.16 1.10 32.04
C ALA A 145 -13.04 0.42 32.87
N GLU A 146 -12.95 -0.91 32.85
CA GLU A 146 -11.81 -1.64 33.42
C GLU A 146 -10.57 -1.58 32.50
N PHE A 147 -10.73 -1.16 31.25
CA PHE A 147 -9.68 -1.06 30.25
C PHE A 147 -9.28 0.40 30.03
N PHE A 148 -8.02 0.62 29.66
CA PHE A 148 -7.54 1.94 29.27
C PHE A 148 -7.67 2.08 27.75
N ASP A 149 -8.29 3.18 27.29
CA ASP A 149 -8.33 3.55 25.88
C ASP A 149 -6.94 3.99 25.41
N VAL A 150 -6.49 3.42 24.30
CA VAL A 150 -5.25 3.81 23.62
C VAL A 150 -5.62 4.50 22.31
N PRO A 151 -5.66 5.84 22.27
CA PRO A 151 -6.10 6.55 21.09
C PRO A 151 -5.11 6.35 19.94
N PHE A 152 -5.61 6.10 18.73
CA PHE A 152 -4.78 6.17 17.54
C PHE A 152 -4.43 7.64 17.27
N PRO A 153 -3.15 8.02 17.21
CA PRO A 153 -2.79 9.40 16.98
C PRO A 153 -3.21 9.84 15.57
N GLU A 154 -3.79 11.04 15.47
CA GLU A 154 -4.14 11.65 14.18
C GLU A 154 -2.90 11.96 13.33
N LYS A 155 -1.78 12.25 14.00
CA LYS A 155 -0.44 12.43 13.40
C LYS A 155 0.55 11.59 14.18
N ILE A 156 1.22 10.67 13.48
CA ILE A 156 2.24 9.82 14.10
C ILE A 156 3.62 10.31 13.67
N VAL A 157 4.47 10.55 14.66
CA VAL A 157 5.91 10.76 14.48
C VAL A 157 6.60 9.50 15.02
N PRO A 158 7.65 8.98 14.36
CA PRO A 158 8.39 7.83 14.89
C PRO A 158 8.85 8.06 16.33
N PRO A 159 8.77 7.07 17.23
CA PRO A 159 9.20 7.21 18.61
C PRO A 159 10.70 7.52 18.64
N ASN A 160 11.09 8.47 19.49
CA ASN A 160 12.50 8.71 19.77
C ASN A 160 12.99 7.62 20.73
N LEU A 161 13.33 6.44 20.19
CA LEU A 161 13.94 5.37 20.98
C LEU A 161 15.37 5.80 21.35
N GLU A 162 15.56 6.26 22.59
CA GLU A 162 16.88 6.27 23.20
C GLU A 162 17.30 4.82 23.43
N ILE A 163 18.39 4.44 22.76
CA ILE A 163 18.97 3.10 22.78
C ILE A 163 19.22 2.69 24.24
N LYS A 164 18.38 1.83 24.82
CA LYS A 164 18.81 1.05 26.00
C LYS A 164 19.88 0.07 25.52
N LYS A 165 21.12 0.50 25.73
CA LYS A 165 22.35 -0.19 25.35
C LYS A 165 22.47 -1.53 26.11
N THR A 166 22.84 -2.55 25.35
CA THR A 166 23.62 -3.75 25.73
C THR A 166 22.86 -5.03 26.10
N ILE A 167 22.73 -5.91 25.11
CA ILE A 167 22.91 -7.36 25.30
C ILE A 167 24.03 -7.77 24.31
N PRO A 168 25.12 -8.42 24.76
CA PRO A 168 26.27 -8.68 23.92
C PRO A 168 25.97 -9.70 22.81
N ALA A 169 26.47 -9.40 21.61
CA ALA A 169 26.35 -10.24 20.43
C ALA A 169 27.06 -11.59 20.65
N SER A 170 26.31 -12.69 20.48
CA SER A 170 26.91 -14.01 20.31
C SER A 170 27.44 -14.11 18.88
N THR A 171 28.76 -14.25 18.76
CA THR A 171 29.49 -14.63 17.55
C THR A 171 28.92 -15.92 16.95
N GLY A 172 28.66 -15.90 15.64
CA GLY A 172 28.18 -17.09 14.90
C GLY A 172 28.19 -16.91 13.38
N THR A 173 29.38 -17.09 12.81
CA THR A 173 29.64 -17.75 11.51
C THR A 173 29.18 -17.07 10.20
N THR A 174 30.17 -16.49 9.52
CA THR A 174 30.23 -16.17 8.09
C THR A 174 29.94 -17.39 7.20
N PHE A 175 29.02 -17.26 6.22
CA PHE A 175 29.16 -17.91 4.90
C PHE A 175 28.55 -17.04 3.80
N PRO A 176 29.12 -17.04 2.57
CA PRO A 176 28.75 -16.12 1.50
C PRO A 176 27.71 -16.74 0.55
N ALA A 177 26.82 -15.92 0.01
CA ALA A 177 26.12 -16.25 -1.22
C ALA A 177 25.69 -14.96 -1.94
N SER A 178 26.54 -14.49 -2.84
CA SER A 178 26.17 -13.58 -3.91
C SER A 178 25.19 -14.31 -4.84
N VAL A 179 23.90 -14.00 -4.73
CA VAL A 179 22.87 -14.44 -5.69
C VAL A 179 22.80 -13.41 -6.82
N PRO A 180 22.78 -13.81 -8.11
CA PRO A 180 22.78 -12.87 -9.23
C PRO A 180 21.48 -12.07 -9.24
N LYS A 181 21.64 -10.75 -9.30
CA LYS A 181 20.55 -9.79 -9.50
C LYS A 181 19.91 -10.05 -10.87
N GLN A 182 18.85 -10.85 -10.92
CA GLN A 182 17.95 -10.85 -12.08
C GLN A 182 17.16 -9.54 -12.05
N GLU A 183 17.60 -8.56 -12.83
CA GLU A 183 16.80 -7.40 -13.19
C GLU A 183 15.55 -7.86 -13.93
N LYS A 184 14.45 -8.01 -13.19
CA LYS A 184 13.12 -8.01 -13.79
C LYS A 184 12.85 -6.58 -14.22
N LYS A 185 13.02 -6.30 -15.52
CA LYS A 185 12.60 -5.03 -16.15
C LYS A 185 11.10 -4.88 -15.92
N GLU A 186 10.73 -4.08 -14.91
CA GLU A 186 9.38 -3.54 -14.81
C GLU A 186 9.18 -2.58 -15.97
N ILE A 187 8.35 -2.99 -16.94
CA ILE A 187 7.92 -2.09 -18.01
C ILE A 187 7.00 -1.08 -17.33
N SER A 188 7.56 0.09 -17.00
CA SER A 188 6.82 1.21 -16.46
C SER A 188 5.59 1.47 -17.35
N PRO A 189 4.39 1.71 -16.79
CA PRO A 189 3.19 2.04 -17.57
C PRO A 189 3.40 3.25 -18.50
N PHE A 190 4.40 4.09 -18.22
CA PHE A 190 4.86 5.16 -19.11
C PHE A 190 5.34 4.63 -20.48
N TRP A 191 6.02 3.49 -20.53
CA TRP A 191 6.48 2.88 -21.79
C TRP A 191 5.33 2.36 -22.65
N ILE A 192 4.24 1.87 -22.03
CA ILE A 192 3.06 1.39 -22.75
C ILE A 192 2.31 2.58 -23.37
N VAL A 193 2.13 3.68 -22.61
CA VAL A 193 1.52 4.91 -23.12
C VAL A 193 2.37 5.52 -24.22
N PHE A 194 3.70 5.57 -24.05
CA PHE A 194 4.62 6.04 -25.08
C PHE A 194 4.53 5.21 -26.37
N LEU A 195 4.49 3.87 -26.25
CA LEU A 195 4.34 2.97 -27.41
C LEU A 195 3.04 3.25 -28.18
N VAL A 196 1.92 3.45 -27.48
CA VAL A 196 0.62 3.76 -28.10
C VAL A 196 0.65 5.10 -28.84
N VAL A 197 1.28 6.13 -28.25
CA VAL A 197 1.44 7.44 -28.90
C VAL A 197 2.33 7.35 -30.14
N VAL A 198 3.44 6.60 -30.07
CA VAL A 198 4.34 6.39 -31.21
C VAL A 198 3.63 5.64 -32.34
N ILE A 199 2.90 4.56 -32.03
CA ILE A 199 2.11 3.83 -33.02
C ILE A 199 1.07 4.75 -33.67
N PHE A 200 0.40 5.60 -32.89
CA PHE A 200 -0.56 6.58 -33.43
C PHE A 200 0.10 7.58 -34.38
N ILE A 201 1.25 8.15 -34.02
CA ILE A 201 2.01 9.08 -34.88
C ILE A 201 2.44 8.40 -36.18
N VAL A 202 2.91 7.14 -36.12
CA VAL A 202 3.30 6.36 -37.30
C VAL A 202 2.10 6.10 -38.21
N ILE A 203 0.95 5.71 -37.66
CA ILE A 203 -0.27 5.49 -38.43
C ILE A 203 -0.70 6.79 -39.13
N VAL A 204 -0.68 7.93 -38.42
CA VAL A 204 -1.02 9.24 -39.00
C VAL A 204 -0.04 9.63 -40.10
N ALA A 205 1.27 9.43 -39.90
CA ALA A 205 2.30 9.73 -40.91
C ALA A 205 2.16 8.85 -42.16
N LEU A 206 1.86 7.56 -42.00
CA LEU A 206 1.60 6.66 -43.13
C LEU A 206 0.35 7.04 -43.90
N ILE A 207 -0.71 7.46 -43.21
CA ILE A 207 -1.94 7.99 -43.84
C ILE A 207 -1.61 9.25 -44.64
N LEU A 208 -0.88 10.21 -44.06
CA LEU A 208 -0.48 11.46 -44.74
C LEU A 208 0.42 11.20 -45.96
N ARG A 209 1.35 10.23 -45.88
CA ARG A 209 2.19 9.81 -47.01
C ARG A 209 1.35 9.18 -48.13
N LYS A 210 0.38 8.33 -47.78
CA LYS A 210 -0.53 7.70 -48.76
C LYS A 210 -1.50 8.70 -49.39
N LEU A 211 -1.81 9.79 -48.70
CA LEU A 211 -2.58 10.93 -49.19
C LEU A 211 -1.76 11.92 -50.05
N GLY A 212 -0.46 11.65 -50.28
CA GLY A 212 0.39 12.45 -51.17
C GLY A 212 0.86 13.79 -50.60
N TYR A 213 0.66 14.06 -49.31
CA TYR A 213 1.00 15.35 -48.69
C TYR A 213 2.50 15.54 -48.41
N ILE A 214 3.31 14.47 -48.40
CA ILE A 214 4.75 14.51 -48.05
C ILE A 214 5.63 14.05 -49.22
N GLY A 215 5.23 14.32 -50.48
CA GLY A 215 5.97 13.78 -51.62
C GLY A 215 5.79 14.51 -52.96
N ARG A 216 5.57 15.82 -52.97
CA ARG A 216 5.57 16.60 -54.20
C ARG A 216 6.40 17.87 -54.08
N LYS A 217 7.71 17.71 -53.97
CA LYS A 217 8.68 18.74 -54.37
C LYS A 217 9.71 18.10 -55.31
N GLY A 218 9.75 18.62 -56.53
CA GLY A 218 10.91 18.49 -57.42
C GLY A 218 10.84 17.40 -58.49
N HIS A 219 9.98 17.57 -59.49
CA HIS A 219 10.33 17.20 -60.87
C HIS A 219 9.29 17.82 -61.80
N ASP A 220 9.60 19.03 -62.30
CA ASP A 220 9.10 19.59 -63.57
C ASP A 220 9.91 20.86 -63.82
N GLU A 221 11.19 20.68 -64.15
CA GLU A 221 12.02 21.67 -64.80
C GLU A 221 12.39 21.09 -66.17
N LYS A 222 11.51 21.30 -67.15
CA LYS A 222 11.81 21.29 -68.58
C LYS A 222 10.85 22.24 -69.30
N ALA A 223 11.30 23.46 -69.49
CA ALA A 223 10.96 24.33 -70.61
C ALA A 223 12.23 25.10 -70.96
#